data_AF-A0AA50DYM6-F1
#
_entry.id   AF-A0AA50DYM6-F1
#
_cell.length_a   1.000
_cell.length_b   1.000
_cell.length_c   1.000
_cell.angle_alpha   90.00
_cell.angle_beta   90.00
_cell.angle_gamma   90.00
#
_symmetry.space_group_name_H-M   'P 1'
#
loop_
_entity.id
_entity.type
_entity.pdbx_description
1 polymer ?
#
loop_
_entity_poly.entity_id
_entity_poly.type
_entity_poly.pdbx_seq_one_letter_code
_entity_poly.pdbx_strand_id
1 'polypeptide(L)'
;MKERSTIDDRSDVVTYTSEPLQKSLTICGVPQIFLTLESDRPSFDVAVSLSQFRVTGEVWALSQGYCTSCKQTANLEISLQAICVTLSPGDRLRISLAGASFPAYPVNPGTGQQAVLANLVDQQIITLALVTDGPTQNHLLLPMLPTD
;
A
#
# COMPACT_ATOMS: atom_id res chain seq x y z
N MET A 1 -4.19 1.03 -16.48
CA MET A 1 -4.72 1.32 -15.12
C MET A 1 -5.92 0.41 -14.89
N LYS A 2 -6.19 0.00 -13.65
CA LYS A 2 -7.31 -0.90 -13.30
C LYS A 2 -8.14 -0.25 -12.20
N GLU A 3 -9.46 -0.39 -12.31
CA GLU A 3 -10.41 0.03 -11.27
C GLU A 3 -10.27 -0.90 -10.04
N ARG A 4 -10.26 -0.34 -8.83
CA ARG A 4 -9.90 -1.05 -7.59
C ARG A 4 -10.98 -1.07 -6.50
N SER A 5 -12.12 -0.40 -6.68
CA SER A 5 -13.20 -0.31 -5.67
C SER A 5 -13.51 -1.66 -5.02
N THR A 6 -13.75 -2.69 -5.83
CA THR A 6 -14.06 -4.05 -5.36
C THR A 6 -12.96 -4.73 -4.54
N ILE A 7 -11.69 -4.40 -4.79
CA ILE A 7 -10.56 -4.93 -4.01
C ILE A 7 -10.44 -4.14 -2.70
N ASP A 8 -10.63 -2.83 -2.76
CA ASP A 8 -10.54 -1.92 -1.62
C ASP A 8 -11.66 -2.12 -0.59
N ASP A 9 -12.80 -2.69 -0.99
CA ASP A 9 -13.92 -3.01 -0.11
C ASP A 9 -13.72 -4.32 0.69
N ARG A 10 -12.63 -5.05 0.45
CA ARG A 10 -12.32 -6.27 1.21
C ARG A 10 -11.93 -5.93 2.64
N SER A 11 -12.36 -6.76 3.59
CA SER A 11 -12.06 -6.58 5.02
C SER A 11 -10.57 -6.69 5.38
N ASP A 12 -9.76 -7.30 4.51
CA ASP A 12 -8.31 -7.45 4.69
C ASP A 12 -7.49 -6.36 3.97
N VAL A 13 -8.17 -5.33 3.46
CA VAL A 13 -7.55 -4.16 2.82
C VAL A 13 -7.90 -2.91 3.61
N VAL A 14 -6.92 -2.28 4.24
CA VAL A 14 -7.12 -0.97 4.88
C VAL A 14 -6.90 0.13 3.86
N THR A 15 -7.79 1.11 3.82
CA THR A 15 -7.69 2.25 2.90
C THR A 15 -7.62 3.58 3.64
N TYR A 16 -6.78 4.47 3.13
CA TYR A 16 -6.67 5.86 3.58
C TYR A 16 -6.93 6.76 2.40
N THR A 17 -7.92 7.65 2.51
CA THR A 17 -8.32 8.54 1.43
C THR A 17 -8.14 9.99 1.88
N SER A 18 -7.49 10.80 1.05
CA SER A 18 -7.32 12.23 1.33
C SER A 18 -8.63 13.01 1.18
N GLU A 19 -8.62 14.25 1.67
CA GLU A 19 -9.60 15.24 1.22
C GLU A 19 -9.47 15.52 -0.29
N PRO A 20 -10.51 16.07 -0.94
CA PRO A 20 -10.44 16.46 -2.34
C PRO A 20 -9.31 17.47 -2.54
N LEU A 21 -8.55 17.25 -3.61
CA LEU A 21 -7.51 18.17 -4.03
C LEU A 21 -8.11 19.53 -4.37
N GLN A 22 -7.56 20.59 -3.77
CA GLN A 22 -8.03 21.96 -4.01
C GLN A 22 -7.50 22.53 -5.34
N LYS A 23 -6.37 22.00 -5.82
CA LYS A 23 -5.72 22.36 -7.09
C LYS A 23 -5.22 21.10 -7.76
N SER A 24 -4.81 21.20 -9.02
CA SER A 24 -4.16 20.09 -9.71
C SER A 24 -2.91 19.63 -8.94
N LEU A 25 -2.61 18.34 -9.00
CA LEU A 25 -1.42 17.77 -8.37
C LEU A 25 -0.67 16.93 -9.39
N THR A 26 0.54 17.36 -9.74
CA THR A 26 1.42 16.60 -10.63
C THR A 26 2.44 15.82 -9.82
N ILE A 27 2.40 14.50 -9.95
CA ILE A 27 3.33 13.56 -9.33
C ILE A 27 4.22 13.01 -10.44
N CYS A 28 5.53 13.24 -10.36
CA CYS A 28 6.50 12.77 -11.35
C CYS A 28 7.76 12.23 -10.64
N GLY A 29 7.90 10.91 -10.59
CA GLY A 29 9.02 10.24 -9.94
C GLY A 29 8.60 8.97 -9.22
N VAL A 30 9.36 8.58 -8.20
CA VAL A 30 9.15 7.39 -7.36
C VAL A 30 8.50 7.80 -6.03
N PRO A 31 7.20 7.55 -5.80
CA PRO A 31 6.59 7.72 -4.47
C PRO A 31 7.21 6.76 -3.45
N GLN A 32 7.26 7.17 -2.20
CA GLN A 32 7.78 6.35 -1.09
C GLN A 32 6.79 6.38 0.06
N ILE A 33 6.55 5.23 0.69
CA ILE A 33 5.70 5.14 1.88
C ILE A 33 6.50 4.56 3.04
N PHE A 34 6.29 5.17 4.21
CA PHE A 34 6.88 4.77 5.48
C PHE A 34 5.76 4.23 6.35
N LEU A 35 5.93 3.02 6.88
CA LEU A 35 4.92 2.33 7.68
C LEU A 35 5.55 1.68 8.91
N THR A 36 4.88 1.78 10.06
CA THR A 36 5.18 0.99 11.24
C THR A 36 4.08 -0.07 11.39
N LEU A 37 4.46 -1.33 11.23
CA LEU A 37 3.54 -2.46 11.28
C LEU A 37 3.94 -3.45 12.36
N GLU A 38 2.92 -4.06 12.95
CA GLU A 38 3.04 -5.21 13.84
C GLU A 38 2.32 -6.43 13.27
N SER A 39 2.86 -7.61 13.55
CA SER A 39 2.34 -8.89 13.12
C SER A 39 2.40 -9.92 14.25
N ASP A 40 1.36 -10.75 14.34
CA ASP A 40 1.32 -11.92 15.21
C ASP A 40 2.18 -13.08 14.69
N ARG A 41 2.72 -12.99 13.47
CA ARG A 41 3.53 -14.02 12.82
C ARG A 41 5.00 -13.60 12.61
N PRO A 42 5.93 -14.58 12.55
CA PRO A 42 7.36 -14.31 12.30
C PRO A 42 7.66 -13.56 11.00
N SER A 43 6.82 -13.69 9.97
CA SER A 43 6.97 -12.99 8.70
C SER A 43 5.63 -12.56 8.13
N PHE A 44 5.65 -11.51 7.32
CA PHE A 44 4.48 -11.02 6.61
C PHE A 44 4.86 -10.22 5.37
N ASP A 45 3.90 -10.04 4.48
CA ASP A 45 4.02 -9.16 3.34
C ASP A 45 3.13 -7.93 3.48
N VAL A 46 3.50 -6.88 2.75
CA VAL A 46 2.72 -5.65 2.63
C VAL A 46 2.72 -5.25 1.17
N ALA A 47 1.55 -5.29 0.56
CA ALA A 47 1.28 -4.72 -0.73
C ALA A 47 0.65 -3.33 -0.55
N VAL A 48 1.21 -2.34 -1.22
CA VAL A 48 0.75 -0.96 -1.20
C VAL A 48 0.26 -0.59 -2.60
N SER A 49 -0.94 -0.01 -2.69
CA SER A 49 -1.45 0.60 -3.91
C SER A 49 -1.74 2.07 -3.68
N LEU A 50 -1.10 2.94 -4.47
CA LEU A 50 -1.46 4.35 -4.60
C LEU A 50 -2.45 4.48 -5.75
N SER A 51 -3.59 5.13 -5.50
CA SER A 51 -4.69 5.24 -6.46
C SER A 51 -5.25 6.67 -6.51
N GLN A 52 -5.78 7.03 -7.67
CA GLN A 52 -6.63 8.20 -7.86
C GLN A 52 -8.07 7.79 -7.58
N PHE A 53 -8.71 8.42 -6.61
CA PHE A 53 -10.14 8.31 -6.41
C PHE A 53 -10.82 9.51 -7.04
N ARG A 54 -11.48 9.28 -8.17
CA ARG A 54 -12.07 10.32 -9.00
C ARG A 54 -13.38 10.83 -8.41
N VAL A 55 -13.71 12.08 -8.74
CA VAL A 55 -15.01 12.70 -8.37
C VAL A 55 -16.21 11.87 -8.85
N THR A 56 -16.05 11.13 -9.94
CA THR A 56 -17.05 10.22 -10.52
C THR A 56 -17.33 8.98 -9.68
N GLY A 57 -16.52 8.69 -8.65
CA GLY A 57 -16.70 7.54 -7.78
C GLY A 57 -15.74 6.36 -8.05
N GLU A 58 -14.93 6.44 -9.11
CA GLU A 58 -14.06 5.35 -9.54
C GLU A 58 -12.67 5.43 -8.87
N VAL A 59 -12.09 4.29 -8.49
CA VAL A 59 -10.75 4.23 -7.89
C VAL A 59 -9.78 3.60 -8.88
N TRP A 60 -8.86 4.38 -9.44
CA TRP A 60 -7.90 3.92 -10.44
C TRP A 60 -6.50 3.79 -9.85
N ALA A 61 -5.91 2.60 -9.94
CA ALA A 61 -4.53 2.37 -9.51
C ALA A 61 -3.54 3.22 -10.33
N LEU A 62 -2.68 3.96 -9.62
CA LEU A 62 -1.59 4.77 -10.19
C LEU A 62 -0.26 4.06 -10.07
N SER A 63 0.09 3.62 -8.85
CA SER A 63 1.38 3.00 -8.56
C SER A 63 1.24 1.93 -7.47
N GLN A 64 2.20 1.02 -7.41
CA GLN A 64 2.23 -0.08 -6.45
C GLN A 64 3.62 -0.26 -5.86
N GLY A 65 3.66 -0.74 -4.62
CA GLY A 65 4.87 -1.13 -3.90
C GLY A 65 4.63 -2.42 -3.14
N TYR A 66 5.71 -3.12 -2.80
CA TYR A 66 5.65 -4.39 -2.09
C TYR A 66 6.86 -4.58 -1.20
N CYS A 67 6.67 -5.13 -0.01
CA CYS A 67 7.75 -5.48 0.91
C CYS A 67 7.40 -6.73 1.71
N THR A 68 8.42 -7.51 2.05
CA THR A 68 8.32 -8.64 2.99
C THR A 68 9.14 -8.30 4.24
N SER A 69 8.56 -8.52 5.41
CA SER A 69 9.24 -8.42 6.70
C SER A 69 9.41 -9.81 7.33
N CYS A 70 10.56 -10.05 7.96
CA CYS A 70 10.83 -11.20 8.83
C CYS A 70 10.97 -10.78 10.30
N LYS A 71 10.31 -9.68 10.68
CA LYS A 71 10.23 -9.17 12.05
C LYS A 71 8.75 -8.95 12.38
N GLN A 72 8.35 -9.28 13.60
CA GLN A 72 6.99 -9.05 14.08
C GLN A 72 6.65 -7.56 14.17
N THR A 73 7.58 -6.71 14.62
CA THR A 73 7.45 -5.24 14.56
C THR A 73 8.45 -4.69 13.56
N ALA A 74 7.99 -3.93 12.57
CA ALA A 74 8.84 -3.42 11.50
C ALA A 74 8.51 -1.97 11.11
N ASN A 75 9.55 -1.15 11.02
CA ASN A 75 9.52 0.11 10.29
C ASN A 75 9.92 -0.17 8.85
N LEU A 76 9.00 -0.01 7.93
CA LEU A 76 9.15 -0.31 6.52
C LEU A 76 9.24 0.99 5.72
N GLU A 77 10.21 1.04 4.82
CA GLU A 77 10.31 2.04 3.76
C GLU A 77 10.09 1.32 2.44
N ILE A 78 8.99 1.63 1.76
CA ILE A 78 8.58 0.95 0.54
C ILE A 78 8.58 1.96 -0.60
N SER A 79 9.46 1.77 -1.57
CA SER A 79 9.43 2.51 -2.83
C SER A 79 8.34 1.93 -3.73
N LEU A 80 7.50 2.80 -4.28
CA LEU A 80 6.48 2.44 -5.25
C LEU A 80 7.04 2.56 -6.67
N GLN A 81 6.35 2.01 -7.66
CA GLN A 81 6.70 2.16 -9.07
C GLN A 81 6.69 3.65 -9.49
N ALA A 82 7.61 4.03 -10.38
CA ALA A 82 7.67 5.39 -10.88
C ALA A 82 6.41 5.75 -11.68
N ILE A 83 5.89 6.97 -11.47
CA ILE A 83 4.72 7.50 -12.17
C ILE A 83 4.97 8.93 -12.62
N CYS A 84 4.30 9.32 -13.70
CA CYS A 84 4.14 10.71 -14.11
C CYS A 84 2.66 10.94 -14.41
N VAL A 85 1.94 11.63 -13.53
CA VAL A 85 0.50 11.83 -13.62
C VAL A 85 0.09 13.17 -13.02
N THR A 86 -0.91 13.82 -13.61
CA THR A 86 -1.56 14.99 -13.05
C THR A 86 -2.98 14.63 -12.64
N LEU A 87 -3.31 14.86 -11.38
CA LEU A 87 -4.64 14.68 -10.81
C LEU A 87 -5.39 16.03 -10.87
N SER A 88 -6.69 15.99 -11.12
CA SER A 88 -7.52 17.19 -11.23
C SER A 88 -8.00 17.66 -9.86
N PRO A 89 -8.34 18.96 -9.70
CA PRO A 89 -9.08 19.42 -8.54
C PRO A 89 -10.35 18.59 -8.32
N GLY A 90 -10.67 18.28 -7.07
CA GLY A 90 -11.79 17.41 -6.69
C GLY A 90 -11.43 15.93 -6.57
N ASP A 91 -10.42 15.45 -7.30
CA ASP A 91 -9.92 14.09 -7.12
C ASP A 91 -9.33 13.92 -5.71
N ARG A 92 -9.24 12.68 -5.25
CA ARG A 92 -8.60 12.31 -3.98
C ARG A 92 -7.46 11.34 -4.25
N LEU A 93 -6.49 11.33 -3.36
CA LEU A 93 -5.50 10.26 -3.29
C LEU A 93 -6.01 9.18 -2.35
N ARG A 94 -5.86 7.92 -2.76
CA ARG A 94 -6.13 6.76 -1.91
C ARG A 94 -4.90 5.87 -1.83
N ILE A 95 -4.56 5.48 -0.61
CA ILE A 95 -3.61 4.40 -0.32
C ILE A 95 -4.43 3.20 0.12
N SER A 96 -4.10 2.03 -0.41
CA SER A 96 -4.63 0.75 0.07
C SER A 96 -3.47 -0.15 0.48
N LEU A 97 -3.56 -0.74 1.67
CA LEU A 97 -2.58 -1.67 2.23
C LEU A 97 -3.23 -3.03 2.38
N ALA A 98 -2.55 -4.08 1.93
CA ALA A 98 -3.01 -5.46 2.02
C ALA A 98 -1.85 -6.39 2.39
N GLY A 99 -2.16 -7.52 3.04
CA GLY A 99 -1.16 -8.54 3.38
C GLY A 99 -0.70 -9.42 2.20
N ALA A 100 -1.25 -9.22 1.01
CA ALA A 100 -0.92 -10.01 -0.18
C ALA A 100 -1.25 -9.28 -1.49
N SER A 101 -0.54 -9.63 -2.57
CA SER A 101 -0.82 -9.20 -3.94
C SER A 101 -0.62 -10.37 -4.92
N PHE A 102 -1.41 -11.42 -4.73
CA PHE A 102 -1.42 -12.59 -5.60
C PHE A 102 -2.20 -12.28 -6.90
N PRO A 103 -1.75 -12.74 -8.09
CA PRO A 103 -0.61 -13.62 -8.34
C PRO A 103 0.72 -12.89 -8.61
N ALA A 104 0.77 -11.57 -8.48
CA ALA A 104 1.98 -10.80 -8.76
C ALA A 104 3.15 -11.19 -7.83
N TYR A 105 2.84 -11.54 -6.59
CA TYR A 105 3.78 -12.04 -5.60
C TYR A 105 3.28 -13.35 -4.97
N PRO A 106 4.18 -14.29 -4.62
CA PRO A 106 3.81 -15.49 -3.89
C PRO A 106 3.33 -15.13 -2.48
N VAL A 107 2.32 -15.83 -1.98
CA VAL A 107 1.74 -15.57 -0.65
C VAL A 107 2.73 -15.99 0.43
N ASN A 108 3.08 -15.07 1.34
CA ASN A 108 3.92 -15.38 2.50
C ASN A 108 3.21 -16.36 3.45
N PRO A 109 3.90 -17.43 3.88
CA PRO A 109 3.31 -18.48 4.69
C PRO A 109 3.07 -18.08 6.15
N GLY A 110 3.62 -16.95 6.62
CA GLY A 110 3.53 -16.53 8.00
C GLY A 110 4.38 -17.36 8.97
N THR A 111 5.35 -18.13 8.45
CA THR A 111 6.21 -19.04 9.25
C THR A 111 7.67 -18.60 9.31
N GLY A 112 8.05 -17.52 8.61
CA GLY A 112 9.44 -17.14 8.39
C GLY A 112 10.14 -17.89 7.25
N GLN A 113 9.51 -18.94 6.70
CA GLN A 113 10.03 -19.64 5.52
C GLN A 113 9.78 -18.82 4.24
N GLN A 114 10.64 -19.01 3.24
CA GLN A 114 10.42 -18.46 1.91
C GLN A 114 9.17 -19.11 1.28
N ALA A 115 8.29 -18.30 0.70
CA ALA A 115 7.03 -18.76 0.13
C ALA A 115 7.19 -19.86 -0.93
N VAL A 116 8.28 -19.85 -1.70
CA VAL A 116 8.56 -20.86 -2.73
C VAL A 116 8.91 -22.25 -2.16
N LEU A 117 9.34 -22.32 -0.90
CA LEU A 117 9.70 -23.56 -0.21
C LEU A 117 8.61 -24.04 0.75
N ALA A 118 7.61 -23.22 1.02
CA ALA A 118 6.57 -23.51 1.99
C ALA A 118 5.51 -24.45 1.39
N ASN A 119 5.05 -25.42 2.17
CA ASN A 119 3.88 -26.20 1.79
C ASN A 119 2.62 -25.39 2.10
N LEU A 120 1.59 -25.53 1.25
CA LEU A 120 0.31 -24.84 1.45
C LEU A 120 -0.35 -25.18 2.79
N VAL A 121 -0.18 -26.41 3.27
CA VAL A 121 -0.75 -26.88 4.55
C VAL A 121 -0.13 -26.22 5.78
N ASP A 122 1.07 -25.66 5.64
CA ASP A 122 1.80 -25.03 6.74
C ASP A 122 1.48 -23.52 6.86
N GLN A 123 0.79 -22.94 5.87
CA GLN A 123 0.46 -21.51 5.84
C GLN A 123 -0.45 -21.12 7.00
N GLN A 124 -0.13 -19.97 7.60
CA GLN A 124 -0.82 -19.43 8.76
C GLN A 124 -1.63 -18.19 8.40
N ILE A 125 -2.73 -17.97 9.12
CA ILE A 125 -3.41 -16.66 9.10
C ILE A 125 -2.49 -15.63 9.77
N ILE A 126 -2.23 -14.54 9.06
CA ILE A 126 -1.38 -13.43 9.51
C ILE A 126 -2.28 -12.24 9.85
N THR A 127 -2.17 -11.74 11.09
CA THR A 127 -2.84 -10.51 11.52
C THR A 127 -1.83 -9.37 11.45
N LEU A 128 -2.17 -8.29 10.74
CA LEU A 128 -1.35 -7.09 10.66
C LEU A 128 -2.02 -5.90 11.34
N ALA A 129 -1.25 -5.16 12.13
CA ALA A 129 -1.69 -3.91 12.75
C ALA A 129 -0.83 -2.75 12.23
N LEU A 130 -1.49 -1.66 11.80
CA LEU A 130 -0.82 -0.38 11.58
C LEU A 130 -0.74 0.37 12.91
N VAL A 131 0.48 0.55 13.40
CA VAL A 131 0.75 1.25 14.65
C VAL A 131 0.62 2.75 14.41
N THR A 132 -0.20 3.44 15.20
CA THR A 132 -0.48 4.88 15.01
C THR A 132 -0.21 5.71 16.27
N ASP A 133 0.10 5.07 17.39
CA ASP A 133 0.52 5.67 18.63
C ASP A 133 2.05 5.81 18.70
N GLY A 134 2.52 6.74 19.54
CA GLY A 134 3.95 7.00 19.74
C GLY A 134 4.64 7.79 18.61
N PRO A 135 5.98 7.80 18.55
CA PRO A 135 6.77 8.55 17.56
C PRO A 135 6.76 7.90 16.16
N THR A 136 5.66 7.25 15.77
CA THR A 136 5.53 6.60 14.47
C THR A 136 5.34 7.66 13.38
N GLN A 137 6.07 7.52 12.28
CA GLN A 137 5.98 8.41 11.13
C GLN A 137 5.38 7.65 9.95
N ASN A 138 4.12 7.21 10.07
CA ASN A 138 3.41 6.65 8.92
C ASN A 138 3.08 7.79 7.94
N HIS A 139 3.74 7.83 6.80
CA HIS A 139 3.53 8.90 5.82
C HIS A 139 3.87 8.47 4.40
N LEU A 140 3.26 9.16 3.43
CA LEU A 140 3.54 9.03 2.02
C LEU A 140 4.33 10.26 1.55
N LEU A 141 5.49 10.03 0.96
CA LEU A 141 6.25 11.04 0.23
C LEU A 141 5.91 10.96 -1.26
N LEU A 142 5.50 12.11 -1.81
CA LEU A 142 5.18 12.26 -3.22
C LEU A 142 6.22 13.13 -3.92
N PRO A 143 6.81 12.68 -5.04
CA PRO A 143 7.67 13.52 -5.86
C PRO A 143 6.82 14.48 -6.68
N MET A 144 6.45 15.60 -6.07
CA MET A 144 5.56 16.60 -6.68
C MET A 144 6.36 17.56 -7.56
N LEU A 145 5.84 17.84 -8.75
CA LEU A 145 6.30 18.99 -9.53
C LEU A 145 5.57 20.25 -9.06
N PRO A 146 6.20 21.44 -9.16
CA PRO A 146 5.52 22.70 -8.93
C PRO A 146 4.28 22.79 -9.81
N THR A 147 3.15 23.22 -9.23
CA THR A 147 2.01 23.69 -10.02
C THR A 147 2.26 25.14 -10.40
N ASP A 148 2.26 25.43 -11.70
CA ASP A 148 2.19 26.80 -12.24
C ASP A 148 0.90 27.53 -11.80
#